data_AF-A0A2G2LZT2-F1
#
_entry.id   AF-A0A2G2LZT2-F1
#
_cell.length_a   1.000
_cell.length_b   1.000
_cell.length_c   1.000
_cell.angle_alpha   90.00
_cell.angle_beta   90.00
_cell.angle_gamma   90.00
#
_symmetry.space_group_name_H-M   'P 1'
#
loop_
_entity.id
_entity.type
_entity.pdbx_description
1 polymer ?
#
loop_
_entity_poly.entity_id
_entity_poly.type
_entity_poly.pdbx_seq_one_letter_code
_entity_poly.pdbx_strand_id
1 'polypeptide(L)'
;MSAPSFFYAGLIHRALPNARMIALRRGAMDSCLSNYRQLFTVQYSYYNYTFDLESTARFYCKYDDLMLHWRAHLPPDRFMEVRYEDIVHDQENQTRELLNFCDLSWDEACLRFHENAAPVSTASSVQVRQPLYSGSIGRWKKYGDALLVLQNALQNAGIALE
;
A
#
# COMPACT_ATOMS: atom_id res chain seq x y z
N MET A 1 -2.91 -0.18 -2.71
CA MET A 1 -3.74 -0.12 -3.94
C MET A 1 -5.25 -0.33 -3.75
N SER A 2 -5.78 -0.73 -2.58
CA SER A 2 -7.23 -0.97 -2.41
C SER A 2 -8.06 0.28 -2.03
N ALA A 3 -7.43 1.35 -1.58
CA ALA A 3 -8.08 2.62 -1.24
C ALA A 3 -8.09 3.56 -2.45
N PRO A 4 -9.24 4.13 -2.88
CA PRO A 4 -9.33 4.87 -4.14
C PRO A 4 -8.73 6.28 -4.11
N SER A 5 -8.26 6.76 -2.96
CA SER A 5 -7.78 8.15 -2.80
C SER A 5 -6.61 8.50 -3.72
N PHE A 6 -5.77 7.52 -4.09
CA PHE A 6 -4.60 7.73 -4.94
C PHE A 6 -4.95 8.18 -6.36
N PHE A 7 -6.18 7.94 -6.85
CA PHE A 7 -6.62 8.47 -8.16
C PHE A 7 -6.72 10.00 -8.16
N TYR A 8 -6.87 10.60 -6.97
CA TYR A 8 -7.20 12.01 -6.82
C TYR A 8 -6.04 12.85 -6.32
N ALA A 9 -4.81 12.32 -6.23
CA ALA A 9 -3.68 13.02 -5.63
C ALA A 9 -3.42 14.42 -6.26
N GLY A 10 -3.47 14.52 -7.60
CA GLY A 10 -3.36 15.81 -8.29
C GLY A 10 -4.50 16.79 -7.97
N LEU A 11 -5.75 16.31 -7.86
CA LEU A 11 -6.90 17.14 -7.49
C LEU A 11 -6.83 17.58 -6.02
N ILE A 12 -6.42 16.67 -5.14
CA ILE A 12 -6.20 16.96 -3.71
C ILE A 12 -5.14 18.04 -3.57
N HIS A 13 -4.01 17.95 -4.28
CA HIS A 13 -2.97 18.97 -4.24
C HIS A 13 -3.47 20.33 -4.73
N ARG A 14 -4.30 20.36 -5.78
CA ARG A 14 -4.89 21.61 -6.29
C ARG A 14 -5.89 22.23 -5.31
N ALA A 15 -6.71 21.42 -4.64
CA ALA A 15 -7.72 21.90 -3.71
C ALA A 15 -7.16 22.24 -2.32
N LEU A 16 -6.17 21.47 -1.88
CA LEU A 16 -5.53 21.52 -0.57
C LEU A 16 -4.00 21.56 -0.77
N PRO A 17 -3.42 22.72 -1.13
CA PRO A 17 -2.00 22.82 -1.51
C PRO A 17 -1.02 22.48 -0.37
N ASN A 18 -1.49 22.50 0.88
CA ASN A 18 -0.71 22.11 2.05
C ASN A 18 -0.92 20.63 2.45
N ALA A 19 -1.80 19.88 1.77
CA ALA A 19 -2.00 18.48 2.07
C ALA A 19 -0.73 17.68 1.75
N ARG A 20 -0.34 16.84 2.70
CA ARG A 20 0.78 15.90 2.56
C ARG A 20 0.21 14.52 2.27
N MET A 21 0.72 13.88 1.22
CA MET A 21 0.23 12.60 0.73
C MET A 21 1.30 11.53 0.92
N ILE A 22 0.92 10.44 1.57
CA ILE A 22 1.77 9.29 1.81
C ILE A 22 1.23 8.11 1.00
N ALA A 23 2.04 7.60 0.08
CA ALA A 23 1.75 6.41 -0.70
C ALA A 23 2.48 5.20 -0.12
N LEU A 24 1.74 4.32 0.56
CA LEU A 24 2.28 3.05 1.04
C LEU A 24 2.48 2.08 -0.14
N ARG A 25 3.74 1.68 -0.33
CA ARG A 25 4.20 0.67 -1.28
C ARG A 25 4.46 -0.64 -0.53
N ARG A 26 4.26 -1.77 -1.20
CA ARG A 26 4.53 -3.11 -0.69
C ARG A 26 4.84 -4.00 -1.89
N GLY A 27 5.62 -5.05 -1.71
CA GLY A 27 5.98 -5.98 -2.77
C GLY A 27 4.79 -6.42 -3.61
N ALA A 28 4.98 -6.45 -4.93
CA ALA A 28 3.90 -6.58 -5.90
C ALA A 28 3.13 -7.88 -5.73
N MET A 29 3.85 -8.99 -5.51
CA MET A 29 3.26 -10.31 -5.33
C MET A 29 2.38 -10.38 -4.08
N ASP A 30 2.88 -9.89 -2.95
CA ASP A 30 2.13 -9.88 -1.70
C ASP A 30 0.93 -8.94 -1.74
N SER A 31 1.07 -7.79 -2.40
CA SER A 31 -0.02 -6.85 -2.64
C SER A 31 -1.13 -7.49 -3.46
N CYS A 32 -0.79 -8.09 -4.60
CA CYS A 32 -1.74 -8.74 -5.49
C CYS A 32 -2.43 -9.92 -4.81
N LEU A 33 -1.66 -10.82 -4.18
CA LEU A 33 -2.23 -11.96 -3.46
C LEU A 33 -3.16 -11.53 -2.33
N SER A 34 -2.80 -10.47 -1.57
CA SER A 34 -3.64 -9.96 -0.49
C SER A 34 -4.97 -9.41 -1.01
N ASN A 35 -4.97 -8.75 -2.16
CA ASN A 35 -6.20 -8.24 -2.77
C ASN A 35 -7.04 -9.38 -3.35
N TYR A 36 -6.41 -10.34 -4.05
CA TYR A 36 -7.09 -11.51 -4.61
C TYR A 36 -7.79 -12.37 -3.55
N ARG A 37 -7.17 -12.52 -2.37
CA ARG A 37 -7.74 -13.31 -1.26
C ARG A 37 -8.78 -12.57 -0.43
N GLN A 38 -8.85 -11.25 -0.55
CA GLN A 38 -9.79 -10.45 0.22
C GLN A 38 -11.13 -10.42 -0.51
N LEU A 39 -12.17 -10.96 0.12
CA LEU A 39 -13.53 -10.82 -0.39
C LEU A 39 -14.00 -9.38 -0.14
N PHE A 40 -13.88 -8.54 -1.17
CA PHE A 40 -14.48 -7.21 -1.18
C PHE A 40 -15.97 -7.28 -1.52
N THR A 41 -16.69 -6.21 -1.21
CA THR A 41 -18.11 -6.12 -1.59
C THR A 41 -18.26 -6.10 -3.11
N VAL A 42 -19.15 -6.94 -3.62
CA VAL A 42 -19.50 -7.02 -5.04
C VAL A 42 -20.35 -5.83 -5.51
N GLN A 43 -20.82 -5.00 -4.59
CA GLN A 43 -21.62 -3.80 -4.92
C GLN A 43 -20.76 -2.69 -5.55
N TYR A 44 -19.45 -2.77 -5.40
CA TYR A 44 -18.52 -1.74 -5.86
C TYR A 44 -17.64 -2.28 -6.98
N SER A 45 -17.90 -1.84 -8.20
CA SER A 45 -17.20 -2.30 -9.42
C SER A 45 -15.69 -2.04 -9.41
N TYR A 46 -15.23 -1.06 -8.63
CA TYR A 46 -13.79 -0.77 -8.50
C TYR A 46 -13.00 -1.87 -7.78
N TYR A 47 -13.67 -2.87 -7.18
CA TYR A 47 -13.02 -4.07 -6.64
C TYR A 47 -13.02 -5.27 -7.59
N ASN A 48 -13.60 -5.16 -8.79
CA ASN A 48 -13.73 -6.29 -9.72
C ASN A 48 -12.39 -6.89 -10.14
N TYR A 49 -11.32 -6.10 -10.11
CA TYR A 49 -9.97 -6.58 -10.45
C TYR A 49 -9.49 -7.71 -9.52
N THR A 50 -10.04 -7.79 -8.31
CA THR A 50 -9.60 -8.71 -7.26
C THR A 50 -10.06 -10.15 -7.47
N PHE A 51 -11.00 -10.42 -8.38
CA PHE A 51 -11.55 -11.76 -8.58
C PHE A 51 -10.74 -12.63 -9.55
N ASP A 52 -9.67 -12.07 -10.12
CA ASP A 52 -8.80 -12.76 -11.07
C ASP A 52 -7.35 -12.29 -10.90
N LEU A 53 -6.40 -13.22 -10.92
CA LEU A 53 -4.99 -12.92 -10.69
C LEU A 53 -4.40 -12.07 -11.81
N GLU A 54 -4.82 -12.30 -13.07
CA GLU A 54 -4.33 -11.53 -14.21
C GLU A 54 -4.86 -10.08 -14.16
N SER A 55 -6.15 -9.91 -13.85
CA SER A 55 -6.77 -8.61 -13.62
C SER A 55 -6.14 -7.87 -12.45
N THR A 56 -5.78 -8.59 -11.39
CA THR A 56 -5.06 -8.01 -10.24
C THR A 56 -3.67 -7.54 -10.64
N ALA A 57 -2.93 -8.33 -11.43
CA ALA A 57 -1.63 -7.94 -11.96
C ALA A 57 -1.73 -6.68 -12.82
N ARG A 58 -2.67 -6.65 -13.79
CA ARG A 58 -2.91 -5.50 -14.65
C ARG A 58 -3.25 -4.24 -13.84
N PHE A 59 -4.08 -4.38 -12.82
CA PHE A 59 -4.42 -3.27 -11.94
C PHE A 59 -3.19 -2.77 -11.16
N TYR A 60 -2.36 -3.68 -10.64
CA TYR A 60 -1.11 -3.31 -9.98
C TYR A 60 -0.17 -2.55 -10.91
N CYS A 61 0.02 -2.99 -12.16
CA CYS A 61 0.86 -2.28 -13.12
C CYS A 61 0.34 -0.85 -13.36
N LYS A 62 -0.98 -0.68 -13.52
CA LYS A 62 -1.58 0.66 -13.66
C LYS A 62 -1.46 1.51 -12.41
N TYR A 63 -1.53 0.90 -11.24
CA TYR A 63 -1.25 1.56 -9.98
C TYR A 63 0.22 2.02 -9.91
N ASP A 64 1.17 1.18 -10.31
CA ASP A 64 2.59 1.53 -10.34
C ASP A 64 2.87 2.70 -11.30
N ASP A 65 2.37 2.63 -12.54
CA ASP A 65 2.43 3.72 -13.52
C ASP A 65 1.91 5.04 -12.92
N LEU A 66 0.80 4.97 -12.19
CA LEU A 66 0.18 6.14 -11.55
C LEU A 66 1.02 6.69 -10.40
N MET A 67 1.67 5.83 -9.61
CA MET A 67 2.58 6.28 -8.55
C MET A 67 3.83 6.94 -9.13
N LEU A 68 4.38 6.39 -10.22
CA LEU A 68 5.47 7.00 -10.97
C LEU A 68 5.06 8.37 -11.53
N HIS A 69 3.84 8.48 -12.06
CA HIS A 69 3.28 9.75 -12.51
C HIS A 69 3.20 10.76 -11.36
N TRP A 70 2.66 10.37 -10.21
CA TRP A 70 2.57 11.27 -9.06
C TRP A 70 3.92 11.69 -8.50
N ARG A 71 4.87 10.77 -8.40
CA ARG A 71 6.25 11.08 -8.01
C ARG A 71 6.89 12.11 -8.95
N ALA A 72 6.58 12.05 -10.24
CA ALA A 72 7.15 12.97 -11.23
C ALA A 72 6.47 14.36 -11.25
N HIS A 73 5.21 14.48 -10.83
CA HIS A 73 4.42 15.70 -11.02
C HIS A 73 4.02 16.40 -9.71
N LEU A 74 4.07 15.72 -8.56
CA LEU A 74 3.78 16.33 -7.27
C LEU A 74 5.06 16.84 -6.61
N PRO A 75 4.98 17.94 -5.83
CA PRO A 75 6.13 18.44 -5.10
C PRO A 75 6.70 17.38 -4.13
N PRO A 76 8.02 17.21 -4.04
CA PRO A 76 8.65 16.24 -3.13
C PRO A 76 8.30 16.44 -1.65
N ASP A 77 7.96 17.67 -1.25
CA ASP A 77 7.52 18.01 0.10
C ASP A 77 6.00 17.84 0.31
N ARG A 78 5.28 17.33 -0.70
CA ARG A 78 3.83 17.06 -0.68
C ARG A 78 3.48 15.61 -0.99
N PHE A 79 4.39 14.83 -1.56
CA PHE A 79 4.20 13.42 -1.86
C PHE A 79 5.40 12.59 -1.41
N MET A 80 5.16 11.61 -0.54
CA MET A 80 6.16 10.66 -0.05
C MET A 80 5.69 9.23 -0.35
N GLU A 81 6.58 8.41 -0.91
CA GLU A 81 6.37 6.97 -0.98
C GLU A 81 7.07 6.29 0.19
N VAL A 82 6.38 5.36 0.85
CA VAL A 82 6.91 4.60 1.98
C VAL A 82 6.76 3.12 1.70
N ARG A 83 7.81 2.34 1.84
CA ARG A 83 7.74 0.88 1.65
C ARG A 83 7.39 0.19 2.96
N TYR A 84 6.37 -0.66 2.91
CA TYR A 84 5.90 -1.42 4.06
C TYR A 84 7.01 -2.27 4.68
N GLU A 85 7.82 -2.90 3.83
CA GLU A 85 8.96 -3.72 4.24
C GLU A 85 9.96 -2.92 5.07
N ASP A 86 10.24 -1.67 4.68
CA ASP A 86 11.16 -0.79 5.39
C ASP A 86 10.60 -0.43 6.78
N ILE A 87 9.29 -0.16 6.90
CA ILE A 87 8.64 0.06 8.21
C ILE A 87 8.76 -1.19 9.10
N VAL A 88 8.55 -2.38 8.54
CA VAL A 88 8.66 -3.65 9.29
C VAL A 88 10.08 -3.89 9.79
N HIS A 89 11.08 -3.52 9.00
CA HIS A 89 12.49 -3.69 9.36
C HIS A 89 12.99 -2.63 10.34
N ASP A 90 12.50 -1.39 10.24
CA ASP A 90 12.95 -0.26 11.04
C ASP A 90 11.81 0.72 11.34
N GLN A 91 10.88 0.27 12.20
CA GLN A 91 9.66 1.01 12.50
C GLN A 91 9.95 2.41 13.04
N GLU A 92 10.90 2.55 13.96
CA GLU A 92 11.17 3.83 14.62
C GLU A 92 11.67 4.87 13.62
N ASN A 93 12.71 4.56 12.84
CA ASN A 93 13.27 5.52 11.89
C ASN A 93 12.25 5.87 10.81
N GLN A 94 11.53 4.88 10.26
CA GLN A 94 10.50 5.12 9.25
C GLN A 94 9.34 5.98 9.79
N THR A 95 8.95 5.77 11.06
CA THR A 95 7.90 6.60 11.69
C THR A 95 8.41 8.02 11.94
N ARG A 96 9.66 8.19 12.36
CA ARG A 96 10.28 9.52 12.52
C ARG A 96 10.34 10.27 11.20
N GLU A 97 10.79 9.62 10.12
CA GLU A 97 10.80 10.20 8.77
C GLU A 97 9.40 10.61 8.30
N LEU A 98 8.41 9.77 8.55
CA LEU A 98 7.01 10.04 8.19
C LEU A 98 6.42 11.22 8.98
N LEU A 99 6.70 11.32 10.28
CA LEU A 99 6.27 12.44 11.11
C LEU A 99 6.98 13.74 10.72
N ASN A 100 8.28 13.69 10.45
CA ASN A 100 9.04 14.83 9.92
C ASN A 100 8.49 15.29 8.57
N PHE A 101 8.21 14.34 7.67
CA PHE A 101 7.52 14.64 6.42
C PHE A 101 6.18 15.28 6.70
N CYS A 102 5.44 14.87 7.73
CA CYS A 102 4.13 15.44 8.08
C CYS A 102 4.19 16.78 8.82
N ASP A 103 5.37 17.26 9.24
CA ASP A 103 5.54 18.36 10.20
C ASP A 103 4.81 18.09 11.54
N LEU A 104 4.95 16.87 12.04
CA LEU A 104 4.38 16.41 13.30
C LEU A 104 5.49 16.07 14.30
N SER A 105 5.24 16.33 15.58
CA SER A 105 6.15 15.95 16.66
C SER A 105 6.16 14.44 16.89
N TRP A 106 7.30 13.92 17.34
CA TRP A 106 7.44 12.53 17.76
C TRP A 106 6.57 12.20 18.97
N ASP A 107 5.91 11.04 18.93
CA ASP A 107 5.24 10.43 20.07
C ASP A 107 5.56 8.92 20.10
N GLU A 108 6.02 8.41 21.24
CA GLU A 108 6.30 6.98 21.40
C GLU A 108 5.08 6.09 21.19
N ALA A 109 3.86 6.63 21.38
CA ALA A 109 2.62 5.92 21.09
C ALA A 109 2.53 5.46 19.62
N CYS A 110 3.25 6.10 18.69
CA CYS A 110 3.35 5.66 17.30
C CYS A 110 3.97 4.26 17.16
N LEU A 111 4.89 3.87 18.06
CA LEU A 111 5.46 2.53 18.08
C LEU A 111 4.47 1.48 18.60
N ARG A 112 3.54 1.91 19.46
CA ARG A 112 2.49 1.10 20.09
C ARG A 112 1.12 1.32 19.45
N PHE A 113 1.07 1.54 18.13
CA PHE A 113 -0.19 1.84 17.40
C PHE A 113 -1.32 0.81 17.66
N HIS A 114 -0.96 -0.45 17.92
CA HIS A 114 -1.89 -1.54 18.19
C HIS A 114 -2.66 -1.39 19.51
N GLU A 115 -2.16 -0.56 20.44
CA GLU A 115 -2.81 -0.23 21.71
C GLU A 115 -3.91 0.85 21.57
N ASN A 116 -3.97 1.54 20.42
CA ASN A 116 -4.93 2.63 20.20
C ASN A 116 -6.38 2.10 20.20
N ALA A 117 -7.22 2.52 21.16
CA ALA A 117 -8.58 2.02 21.33
C ALA A 117 -9.60 2.52 20.26
N ALA A 118 -9.25 3.48 19.41
CA ALA A 118 -10.16 4.04 18.41
C ALA A 118 -10.71 2.95 17.45
N PRO A 119 -11.99 3.03 17.02
CA PRO A 119 -12.57 2.03 16.13
C PRO A 119 -11.91 2.05 14.74
N VAL A 120 -11.69 0.86 14.17
CA VAL A 120 -11.08 0.68 12.83
C VAL A 120 -12.06 -0.09 11.95
N SER A 121 -12.63 0.57 10.94
CA SER A 121 -13.61 -0.01 10.01
C SER A 121 -12.98 -0.30 8.64
N THR A 122 -11.95 -1.15 8.62
CA THR A 122 -11.27 -1.57 7.37
C THR A 122 -11.13 -3.09 7.31
N ALA A 123 -10.87 -3.63 6.10
CA ALA A 123 -10.59 -5.05 5.90
C ALA A 123 -9.36 -5.55 6.69
N SER A 124 -8.49 -4.63 7.11
CA SER A 124 -7.29 -4.91 7.91
C SER A 124 -7.50 -4.69 9.42
N SER A 125 -8.73 -4.50 9.90
CA SER A 125 -9.03 -4.18 11.29
C SER A 125 -8.37 -5.12 12.31
N VAL A 126 -8.41 -6.44 12.09
CA VAL A 126 -7.76 -7.43 12.96
C VAL A 126 -6.23 -7.29 12.92
N GLN A 127 -5.65 -6.98 11.76
CA GLN A 127 -4.20 -6.88 11.57
C GLN A 127 -3.63 -5.62 12.24
N VAL A 128 -4.34 -4.49 12.17
CA VAL A 128 -3.93 -3.23 12.82
C VAL A 128 -3.94 -3.33 14.35
N ARG A 129 -4.65 -4.32 14.92
CA ARG A 129 -4.67 -4.61 16.36
C ARG A 129 -3.52 -5.48 16.84
N GLN A 130 -2.58 -5.82 15.97
CA GLN A 130 -1.39 -6.60 16.32
C GLN A 130 -0.14 -5.72 16.22
N PRO A 131 0.91 -6.00 17.00
CA PRO A 131 2.22 -5.38 16.80
C PRO A 131 2.70 -5.57 15.37
N LEU A 132 3.60 -4.72 14.89
CA LEU A 132 4.14 -4.84 13.55
C LEU A 132 4.84 -6.20 13.36
N TYR A 133 4.52 -6.91 12.28
CA TYR A 133 5.03 -8.25 12.04
C TYR A 133 5.41 -8.48 10.57
N SER A 134 6.46 -9.28 10.36
CA SER A 134 7.02 -9.59 9.04
C SER A 134 6.35 -10.79 8.34
N GLY A 135 5.47 -11.53 9.02
CA GLY A 135 4.84 -12.74 8.49
C GLY A 135 3.94 -12.55 7.26
N SER A 136 3.66 -11.30 6.86
CA SER A 136 2.98 -10.99 5.61
C SER A 136 3.93 -10.79 4.42
N ILE A 137 5.23 -10.57 4.66
CA ILE A 137 6.27 -10.39 3.64
C ILE A 137 6.67 -11.77 3.10
N GLY A 138 6.72 -11.90 1.78
CA GLY A 138 7.04 -13.14 1.08
C GLY A 138 5.99 -14.24 1.24
N ARG A 139 4.78 -13.93 1.73
CA ARG A 139 3.73 -14.94 1.96
C ARG A 139 3.31 -15.61 0.66
N TRP A 140 3.38 -14.90 -0.45
CA TRP A 140 3.11 -15.41 -1.79
C TRP A 140 3.94 -16.63 -2.18
N LYS A 141 5.18 -16.76 -1.65
CA LYS A 141 6.08 -17.89 -1.95
C LYS A 141 5.49 -19.25 -1.56
N LYS A 142 4.60 -19.27 -0.56
CA LYS A 142 3.91 -20.50 -0.10
C LYS A 142 2.96 -21.09 -1.13
N TYR A 143 2.56 -20.32 -2.14
CA TYR A 143 1.60 -20.74 -3.16
C TYR A 143 2.27 -21.28 -4.42
N GLY A 144 3.60 -21.12 -4.55
CA GLY A 144 4.40 -21.68 -5.65
C GLY A 144 3.76 -21.44 -7.02
N ASP A 145 3.55 -22.53 -7.75
CA ASP A 145 3.10 -22.52 -9.14
C ASP A 145 1.69 -21.94 -9.33
N ALA A 146 0.85 -21.94 -8.29
CA ALA A 146 -0.49 -21.37 -8.35
C ALA A 146 -0.50 -19.86 -8.65
N LEU A 147 0.63 -19.17 -8.47
CA LEU A 147 0.78 -17.75 -8.75
C LEU A 147 1.61 -17.45 -10.01
N LEU A 148 1.94 -18.45 -10.84
CA LEU A 148 2.75 -18.22 -12.05
C LEU A 148 2.12 -17.20 -13.00
N VAL A 149 0.79 -17.24 -13.17
CA VAL A 149 0.07 -16.27 -14.01
C VAL A 149 0.31 -14.82 -13.53
N LEU A 150 0.30 -14.62 -12.21
CA LEU A 150 0.55 -13.33 -11.58
C LEU A 150 2.03 -12.92 -11.73
N GLN A 151 2.96 -13.84 -11.46
CA GLN A 151 4.41 -13.59 -11.58
C GLN A 151 4.76 -13.17 -13.01
N ASN A 152 4.33 -13.95 -14.00
CA ASN A 152 4.59 -13.69 -15.41
C ASN A 152 4.00 -12.34 -15.85
N ALA A 153 2.76 -12.04 -15.45
CA ALA A 153 2.12 -10.78 -15.80
C ALA A 153 2.87 -9.56 -15.25
N LEU A 154 3.35 -9.63 -14.00
CA LEU A 154 4.13 -8.56 -13.38
C LEU A 154 5.53 -8.44 -14.02
N GLN A 155 6.23 -9.55 -14.24
CA GLN A 155 7.57 -9.55 -14.85
C GLN A 155 7.54 -9.04 -16.29
N ASN A 156 6.55 -9.44 -17.09
CA ASN A 156 6.37 -8.95 -18.45
C ASN A 156 6.12 -7.43 -18.51
N ALA A 157 5.56 -6.87 -17.44
CA ALA A 157 5.37 -5.43 -17.28
C ALA A 157 6.57 -4.72 -16.65
N GLY A 158 7.69 -5.42 -16.38
CA GLY A 158 8.89 -4.84 -15.76
C GLY A 158 8.77 -4.57 -14.26
N ILE A 159 7.75 -5.13 -13.59
CA ILE A 159 7.52 -4.94 -12.16
C ILE A 159 8.34 -5.95 -11.36
N ALA A 160 9.08 -5.44 -10.36
CA ALA A 160 9.76 -6.27 -9.37
C ALA A 160 8.73 -7.04 -8.52
N LEU A 161 9.00 -8.32 -8.26
CA LEU A 161 8.07 -9.19 -7.52
C LEU A 161 8.04 -8.89 -6.01
N GLU A 162 9.13 -8.37 -5.47
CA GLU A 162 9.36 -7.99 -4.07
C GLU A 162 9.47 -6.46 -3.91
#